data_AF-A0A251SBZ0-F1
#
_entry.id   AF-A0A251SBZ0-F1
#
_cell.length_a   1.000
_cell.length_b   1.000
_cell.length_c   1.000
_cell.angle_alpha   90.00
_cell.angle_beta   90.00
_cell.angle_gamma   90.00
#
_symmetry.space_group_name_H-M   'P 1'
#
loop_
_entity.id
_entity.type
_entity.pdbx_description
1 polymer ?
#
loop_
_entity_poly.entity_id
_entity_poly.type
_entity_poly.pdbx_seq_one_letter_code
_entity_poly.pdbx_strand_id
1 'polypeptide(L)'
;MFSSRIVNKHNFNGVLSTSSRVFREYSIMKDCNMHPDSQRTYQVVVAATRDMGIGKNGNLPWKLPSDLKFFKEITTSTSGPTKKNAVIMGRKTWDSIPLQYRPLSGRLNVVLTRSTTCNVATSENVVTCGSIPSALELLASSPYSSEIDKVFVIGGGQILREAMNGPGCEAIHMTEIDANIDCDTFIPRVDLSFFRPWCSSLPVTENDISYRFVSYVRVCSSSDSNKLKLENFAFLPKIIFDKHEEFMYPHQKD
;
A
#
# COMPACT_ATOMS: atom_id res chain seq x y z
N MET A 1 -8.43 -68.37 -14.83
CA MET A 1 -9.24 -68.98 -15.91
C MET A 1 -10.70 -68.77 -15.56
N PHE A 2 -11.53 -68.34 -16.54
CA PHE A 2 -12.94 -67.85 -16.44
C PHE A 2 -13.06 -66.41 -15.90
N SER A 3 -13.42 -65.35 -16.66
CA SER A 3 -14.56 -65.08 -17.59
C SER A 3 -15.91 -65.04 -16.83
N SER A 4 -16.80 -64.04 -16.88
CA SER A 4 -17.19 -63.10 -17.94
C SER A 4 -18.05 -61.92 -17.43
N ARG A 5 -18.01 -60.82 -18.20
CA ARG A 5 -18.94 -59.70 -18.50
C ARG A 5 -20.38 -59.60 -17.89
N ILE A 6 -20.69 -58.36 -17.45
CA ILE A 6 -21.78 -57.41 -17.84
C ILE A 6 -23.23 -57.93 -17.97
N VAL A 7 -24.17 -57.35 -17.19
CA VAL A 7 -25.49 -56.77 -17.64
C VAL A 7 -25.93 -55.66 -16.64
N ASN A 8 -26.73 -54.72 -17.15
CA ASN A 8 -27.01 -53.35 -16.73
C ASN A 8 -28.46 -53.15 -16.21
N LYS A 9 -28.71 -51.95 -15.62
CA LYS A 9 -29.99 -51.20 -15.45
C LYS A 9 -30.98 -51.53 -14.31
N HIS A 10 -31.23 -50.53 -13.43
CA HIS A 10 -32.37 -49.59 -13.49
C HIS A 10 -32.29 -48.57 -12.32
N ASN A 11 -32.11 -47.27 -12.61
CA ASN A 11 -33.10 -46.18 -12.64
C ASN A 11 -33.53 -45.59 -11.27
N PHE A 12 -33.06 -44.37 -10.98
CA PHE A 12 -33.86 -43.30 -10.36
C PHE A 12 -33.41 -41.93 -10.91
N ASN A 13 -34.27 -41.34 -11.76
CA ASN A 13 -34.29 -39.91 -12.13
C ASN A 13 -34.82 -39.12 -10.91
N GLY A 14 -34.43 -37.90 -10.51
CA GLY A 14 -33.70 -36.83 -11.16
C GLY A 14 -34.63 -35.86 -11.88
N VAL A 15 -35.12 -34.79 -11.20
CA VAL A 15 -35.33 -33.43 -11.76
C VAL A 15 -35.37 -32.40 -10.60
N LEU A 16 -34.33 -31.58 -10.50
CA LEU A 16 -34.34 -30.24 -9.89
C LEU A 16 -34.64 -29.23 -11.00
N SER A 17 -35.56 -28.28 -10.76
CA SER A 17 -35.91 -27.23 -11.71
C SER A 17 -36.01 -25.88 -11.00
N THR A 18 -35.51 -24.85 -11.69
CA THR A 18 -35.60 -23.40 -11.42
C THR A 18 -34.65 -22.78 -10.38
N SER A 19 -33.40 -22.52 -10.80
CA SER A 19 -32.72 -21.26 -10.44
C SER A 19 -31.59 -20.94 -11.43
N SER A 20 -31.91 -21.00 -12.73
CA SER A 20 -30.98 -20.74 -13.84
C SER A 20 -30.81 -19.25 -14.17
N ARG A 21 -31.31 -18.33 -13.32
CA ARG A 21 -31.17 -16.88 -13.51
C ARG A 21 -30.09 -16.23 -12.65
N VAL A 22 -29.65 -16.87 -11.55
CA VAL A 22 -28.60 -16.35 -10.65
C VAL A 22 -27.19 -16.70 -11.14
N PHE A 23 -27.03 -17.76 -11.93
CA PHE A 23 -25.71 -18.20 -12.42
C PHE A 23 -25.15 -17.38 -13.61
N ARG A 24 -25.94 -16.49 -14.22
CA ARG A 24 -25.47 -15.65 -15.35
C ARG A 24 -24.77 -14.36 -14.92
N GLU A 25 -25.00 -13.86 -13.71
CA GLU A 25 -24.26 -12.69 -13.19
C GLU A 25 -22.94 -13.10 -12.51
N TYR A 26 -22.81 -14.35 -12.06
CA TYR A 26 -21.57 -14.87 -11.47
C TYR A 26 -20.44 -15.19 -12.48
N SER A 27 -20.70 -15.07 -13.79
CA SER A 27 -19.69 -15.30 -14.83
C SER A 27 -19.05 -14.02 -15.38
N ILE A 28 -19.33 -12.84 -14.83
CA ILE A 28 -18.76 -11.56 -15.31
C ILE A 28 -17.63 -11.02 -14.41
N MET A 29 -17.29 -11.68 -13.29
CA MET A 29 -16.12 -11.34 -12.47
C MET A 29 -14.99 -12.36 -12.58
N LYS A 30 -14.70 -12.83 -13.80
CA LYS A 30 -13.55 -13.69 -14.11
C LYS A 30 -12.53 -13.06 -15.07
N ASP A 31 -12.47 -11.73 -15.09
CA ASP A 31 -11.32 -11.01 -15.64
C ASP A 31 -10.41 -10.49 -14.52
N CYS A 32 -10.07 -11.35 -13.57
CA CYS A 32 -8.76 -11.28 -12.91
C CYS A 32 -7.82 -12.19 -13.68
N ASN A 33 -7.53 -11.82 -14.93
CA ASN A 33 -6.35 -12.33 -15.61
C ASN A 33 -5.14 -11.61 -15.00
N MET A 34 -4.88 -11.87 -13.71
CA MET A 34 -3.63 -11.51 -13.07
C MET A 34 -2.59 -12.47 -13.62
N HIS A 35 -1.73 -11.96 -14.49
CA HIS A 35 -0.47 -12.64 -14.76
C HIS A 35 0.25 -12.83 -13.42
N PRO A 36 0.54 -14.06 -12.99
CA PRO A 36 1.49 -14.29 -11.92
C PRO A 36 2.90 -14.01 -12.46
N ASP A 37 3.77 -13.49 -11.61
CA ASP A 37 5.17 -13.10 -11.84
C ASP A 37 5.42 -11.72 -12.48
N SER A 38 5.84 -10.72 -11.66
CA SER A 38 6.97 -9.80 -11.94
C SER A 38 6.97 -8.50 -11.12
N GLN A 39 5.82 -7.94 -10.76
CA GLN A 39 5.79 -6.56 -10.25
C GLN A 39 5.87 -6.48 -8.72
N ARG A 40 6.88 -5.74 -8.21
CA ARG A 40 7.03 -5.46 -6.77
C ARG A 40 5.76 -4.79 -6.21
N THR A 41 5.39 -5.16 -5.00
CA THR A 41 4.36 -4.48 -4.21
C THR A 41 4.93 -3.24 -3.51
N TYR A 42 4.04 -2.40 -2.98
CA TYR A 42 4.41 -1.16 -2.31
C TYR A 42 3.48 -0.84 -1.14
N GLN A 43 3.92 0.08 -0.29
CA GLN A 43 3.18 0.63 0.83
C GLN A 43 3.02 2.14 0.64
N VAL A 44 1.99 2.73 1.23
CA VAL A 44 1.77 4.19 1.22
C VAL A 44 2.15 4.75 2.57
N VAL A 45 2.81 5.92 2.59
CA VAL A 45 3.01 6.71 3.82
C VAL A 45 2.49 8.11 3.58
N VAL A 46 1.55 8.57 4.41
CA VAL A 46 0.87 9.85 4.23
C VAL A 46 0.38 10.44 5.55
N ALA A 47 0.33 11.76 5.66
CA ALA A 47 -0.37 12.47 6.72
C ALA A 47 -1.57 13.20 6.12
N ALA A 48 -2.75 13.08 6.75
CA ALA A 48 -4.00 13.60 6.21
C ALA A 48 -4.93 14.13 7.31
N THR A 49 -5.62 15.23 7.05
CA THR A 49 -6.69 15.75 7.92
C THR A 49 -7.93 14.87 7.87
N ARG A 50 -8.92 15.12 8.75
CA ARG A 50 -10.24 14.46 8.73
C ARG A 50 -10.92 14.43 7.34
N ASP A 51 -10.73 15.50 6.57
CA ASP A 51 -11.29 15.66 5.22
C ASP A 51 -10.34 15.16 4.11
N MET A 52 -9.32 14.37 4.48
CA MET A 52 -8.30 13.81 3.57
C MET A 52 -7.44 14.88 2.88
N GLY A 53 -7.28 16.05 3.50
CA GLY A 53 -6.39 17.11 3.05
C GLY A 53 -4.94 16.79 3.41
N ILE A 54 -4.03 16.93 2.44
CA ILE A 54 -2.61 16.55 2.59
C ILE A 54 -1.63 17.69 2.33
N GLY A 55 -2.11 18.85 1.86
CA GLY A 55 -1.25 19.91 1.37
C GLY A 55 -1.99 21.20 1.08
N LYS A 56 -1.26 22.31 1.18
CA LYS A 56 -1.69 23.66 0.79
C LYS A 56 -0.54 24.37 0.10
N ASN A 57 -0.77 24.96 -1.08
CA ASN A 57 0.21 25.72 -1.85
C ASN A 57 1.54 24.96 -2.03
N GLY A 58 1.46 23.64 -2.24
CA GLY A 58 2.63 22.77 -2.40
C GLY A 58 3.41 22.46 -1.12
N ASN A 59 2.93 22.85 0.06
CA ASN A 59 3.59 22.60 1.35
C ASN A 59 2.67 21.79 2.28
N LEU A 60 3.26 21.22 3.34
CA LEU A 60 2.47 20.70 4.47
C LEU A 60 1.91 21.89 5.26
N PRO A 61 0.59 22.00 5.49
CA PRO A 61 -0.01 23.13 6.19
C PRO A 61 0.11 23.02 7.72
N TRP A 62 0.86 22.04 8.22
CA TRP A 62 1.17 21.82 9.63
C TRP A 62 2.67 21.65 9.85
N LYS A 63 3.10 21.75 11.11
CA LYS A 63 4.47 21.47 11.55
C LYS A 63 4.43 20.43 12.65
N LEU A 64 4.65 19.17 12.26
CA LEU A 64 4.64 18.02 13.16
C LEU A 64 5.99 17.28 13.07
N PRO A 65 7.04 17.71 13.82
CA PRO A 65 8.34 17.05 13.81
C PRO A 65 8.28 15.55 14.13
N SER A 66 7.35 15.14 14.98
CA SER A 66 7.17 13.74 15.35
C SER A 66 6.59 12.90 14.21
N ASP A 67 5.71 13.48 13.37
CA ASP A 67 5.24 12.86 12.12
C ASP A 67 6.39 12.68 11.11
N LEU A 68 7.22 13.71 10.91
CA LEU A 68 8.39 13.62 10.04
C LEU A 68 9.41 12.59 10.52
N LYS A 69 9.57 12.45 11.85
CA LYS A 69 10.39 11.40 12.47
C LYS A 69 9.82 10.02 12.17
N PHE A 70 8.51 9.82 12.37
CA PHE A 70 7.84 8.57 12.03
C PHE A 70 8.00 8.22 10.54
N PHE A 71 7.75 9.19 9.64
CA PHE A 71 7.96 9.05 8.20
C PHE A 71 9.40 8.62 7.86
N LYS A 72 10.40 9.25 8.48
CA LYS A 72 11.80 8.88 8.26
C LYS A 72 12.07 7.45 8.75
N GLU A 73 11.66 7.12 9.96
CA GLU A 73 11.89 5.80 10.55
C GLU A 73 11.25 4.70 9.71
N ILE A 74 9.97 4.83 9.35
CA ILE A 74 9.26 3.80 8.58
C ILE A 74 9.87 3.61 7.18
N THR A 75 10.21 4.71 6.51
CA THR A 75 10.77 4.64 5.15
C THR A 75 12.24 4.27 5.11
N THR A 76 12.97 4.29 6.23
CA THR A 76 14.39 3.88 6.31
C THR A 76 14.59 2.52 6.96
N SER A 77 13.59 1.97 7.65
CA SER A 77 13.67 0.67 8.32
C SER A 77 13.72 -0.48 7.32
N THR A 78 14.82 -1.22 7.31
CA THR A 78 15.07 -2.35 6.40
C THR A 78 15.20 -3.67 7.14
N SER A 79 15.02 -4.77 6.42
CA SER A 79 15.21 -6.14 6.92
C SER A 79 16.68 -6.52 7.16
N GLY A 80 17.64 -5.78 6.58
CA GLY A 80 19.07 -6.04 6.72
C GLY A 80 19.95 -4.81 6.49
N PRO A 81 21.19 -4.81 7.03
CA PRO A 81 22.05 -3.63 7.11
C PRO A 81 22.59 -3.15 5.75
N THR A 82 22.59 -4.03 4.74
CA THR A 82 23.03 -3.72 3.36
C THR A 82 21.89 -3.30 2.45
N LYS A 83 20.64 -3.44 2.91
CA LYS A 83 19.46 -3.12 2.12
C LYS A 83 19.11 -1.64 2.23
N LYS A 84 18.39 -1.14 1.24
CA LYS A 84 17.82 0.21 1.21
C LYS A 84 16.34 0.13 0.87
N ASN A 85 15.53 1.10 1.27
CA ASN A 85 14.15 1.22 0.78
C ASN A 85 14.08 2.23 -0.37
N ALA A 86 13.06 2.11 -1.21
CA ALA A 86 12.74 3.10 -2.24
C ALA A 86 11.54 3.96 -1.81
N VAL A 87 11.60 5.25 -2.14
CA VAL A 87 10.49 6.19 -1.99
C VAL A 87 10.10 6.75 -3.37
N ILE A 88 8.87 6.49 -3.78
CA ILE A 88 8.27 6.95 -5.02
C ILE A 88 7.45 8.21 -4.74
N MET A 89 7.71 9.27 -5.51
CA MET A 89 6.96 10.52 -5.40
C MET A 89 6.78 11.21 -6.74
N GLY A 90 5.70 11.96 -6.91
CA GLY A 90 5.51 12.82 -8.07
C GLY A 90 6.44 14.04 -8.03
N ARG A 91 6.72 14.63 -9.20
CA ARG A 91 7.52 15.86 -9.31
C ARG A 91 7.09 16.90 -8.28
N LYS A 92 5.80 17.26 -8.20
CA LYS A 92 5.25 18.28 -7.26
C LYS A 92 5.76 18.11 -5.82
N THR A 93 5.71 16.89 -5.31
CA THR A 93 6.22 16.52 -3.99
C THR A 93 7.75 16.58 -3.93
N TRP A 94 8.45 16.15 -4.98
CA TRP A 94 9.89 16.33 -5.04
C TRP A 94 10.29 17.80 -4.86
N ASP A 95 9.66 18.77 -5.56
CA ASP A 95 10.08 20.18 -5.40
C ASP A 95 9.64 20.82 -4.08
N SER A 96 8.69 20.23 -3.35
CA SER A 96 8.29 20.76 -2.04
C SER A 96 9.24 20.35 -0.91
N ILE A 97 10.04 19.29 -1.10
CA ILE A 97 11.02 18.87 -0.09
C ILE A 97 12.14 19.92 -0.03
N PRO A 98 12.41 20.54 1.14
CA PRO A 98 13.47 21.55 1.25
C PRO A 98 14.82 21.02 0.76
N LEU A 99 15.63 21.87 0.12
CA LEU A 99 16.87 21.46 -0.56
C LEU A 99 17.85 20.73 0.38
N GLN A 100 17.93 21.13 1.65
CA GLN A 100 18.78 20.49 2.65
C GLN A 100 18.37 19.05 3.01
N TYR A 101 17.13 18.66 2.70
CA TYR A 101 16.60 17.31 2.94
C TYR A 101 16.40 16.52 1.64
N ARG A 102 16.82 17.08 0.50
CA ARG A 102 16.68 16.48 -0.82
C ARG A 102 18.07 16.11 -1.37
N PRO A 103 18.30 14.85 -1.79
CA PRO A 103 17.40 13.69 -1.71
C PRO A 103 17.15 13.23 -0.27
N LEU A 104 16.07 12.48 -0.07
CA LEU A 104 15.78 11.87 1.23
C LEU A 104 16.85 10.83 1.56
N SER A 105 17.73 11.16 2.50
CA SER A 105 18.90 10.33 2.86
C SER A 105 18.52 8.91 3.29
N GLY A 106 19.38 7.94 2.99
CA GLY A 106 19.20 6.53 3.36
C GLY A 106 18.16 5.78 2.54
N ARG A 107 17.64 6.38 1.46
CA ARG A 107 16.60 5.82 0.58
C ARG A 107 16.95 6.08 -0.89
N LEU A 108 16.48 5.19 -1.76
CA LEU A 108 16.46 5.45 -3.20
C LEU A 108 15.26 6.33 -3.51
N ASN A 109 15.47 7.50 -4.10
CA ASN A 109 14.43 8.46 -4.41
C ASN A 109 14.00 8.27 -5.87
N VAL A 110 12.76 7.84 -6.09
CA VAL A 110 12.19 7.64 -7.43
C VAL A 110 11.20 8.76 -7.70
N VAL A 111 11.55 9.64 -8.65
CA VAL A 111 10.73 10.81 -8.98
C VAL A 111 9.95 10.55 -10.27
N LEU A 112 8.62 10.56 -10.15
CA LEU A 112 7.72 10.40 -11.27
C LEU A 112 7.57 11.72 -12.03
N THR A 113 8.00 11.71 -13.29
CA THR A 113 7.94 12.86 -14.19
C THR A 113 7.73 12.40 -15.63
N ARG A 114 6.96 13.19 -16.38
CA ARG A 114 6.80 13.03 -17.84
C ARG A 114 7.77 13.89 -18.64
N SER A 115 8.49 14.80 -17.97
CA SER A 115 9.45 15.69 -18.62
C SER A 115 10.79 14.99 -18.79
N THR A 116 11.24 14.86 -20.03
CA THR A 116 12.52 14.27 -20.42
C THR A 116 13.72 15.21 -20.19
N THR A 117 13.48 16.50 -19.95
CA THR A 117 14.52 17.53 -19.74
C THR A 117 14.79 17.83 -18.27
N CYS A 118 14.27 17.02 -17.36
CA CYS A 118 14.33 17.29 -15.93
C CYS A 118 15.66 16.79 -15.34
N ASN A 119 16.53 17.72 -14.91
CA ASN A 119 17.81 17.43 -14.22
C ASN A 119 17.61 16.91 -12.77
N VAL A 120 16.67 16.00 -12.56
CA VAL A 120 16.39 15.41 -11.24
C VAL A 120 17.35 14.28 -10.90
N ALA A 121 17.82 13.55 -11.92
CA ALA A 121 18.67 12.37 -11.76
C ALA A 121 20.18 12.67 -11.64
N THR A 122 20.58 13.91 -11.35
CA THR A 122 22.00 14.28 -11.29
C THR A 122 22.68 13.91 -9.96
N SER A 123 21.89 13.48 -8.97
CA SER A 123 22.38 13.14 -7.63
C SER A 123 22.40 11.63 -7.41
N GLU A 124 23.40 11.14 -6.69
CA GLU A 124 23.42 9.74 -6.25
C GLU A 124 22.13 9.39 -5.49
N ASN A 125 21.59 8.19 -5.74
CA ASN A 125 20.33 7.69 -5.17
C ASN A 125 19.06 8.42 -5.63
N VAL A 126 19.07 9.06 -6.80
CA VAL A 126 17.86 9.60 -7.44
C VAL A 126 17.69 8.99 -8.83
N VAL A 127 16.49 8.48 -9.11
CA VAL A 127 16.10 7.98 -10.43
C VAL A 127 14.75 8.56 -10.84
N THR A 128 14.50 8.62 -12.14
CA THR A 128 13.26 9.15 -12.71
C THR A 128 12.49 8.08 -13.47
N CYS A 129 11.17 8.04 -13.28
CA CYS A 129 10.27 7.13 -13.99
C CYS A 129 9.04 7.89 -14.51
N GLY A 130 8.34 7.32 -15.50
CA GLY A 130 7.15 7.96 -16.08
C GLY A 130 5.86 7.71 -15.30
N SER A 131 5.81 6.64 -14.51
CA SER A 131 4.61 6.14 -13.82
C SER A 131 4.97 5.20 -12.67
N ILE A 132 4.00 4.91 -11.78
CA ILE A 132 4.16 3.90 -10.72
C ILE A 132 4.52 2.53 -11.33
N PRO A 133 3.83 2.02 -12.37
CA PRO A 133 4.20 0.73 -12.97
C PRO A 133 5.66 0.66 -13.45
N SER A 134 6.13 1.68 -14.17
CA SER A 134 7.52 1.74 -14.66
C SER A 134 8.55 1.81 -13.52
N ALA A 135 8.20 2.47 -12.41
CA ALA A 135 9.04 2.50 -11.22
C ALA A 135 9.12 1.12 -10.57
N LEU A 136 8.01 0.39 -10.45
CA LEU A 136 7.99 -0.95 -9.86
C LEU A 136 8.76 -1.95 -10.73
N GLU A 137 8.67 -1.84 -12.06
CA GLU A 137 9.46 -2.65 -13.01
C GLU A 137 10.96 -2.40 -12.88
N LEU A 138 11.37 -1.12 -12.79
CA LEU A 138 12.75 -0.74 -12.53
C LEU A 138 13.26 -1.33 -11.21
N LEU A 139 12.47 -1.21 -10.15
CA LEU A 139 12.83 -1.71 -8.81
C LEU A 139 12.82 -3.24 -8.72
N ALA A 140 12.09 -3.92 -9.61
CA ALA A 140 12.11 -5.38 -9.75
C ALA A 140 13.33 -5.89 -10.55
N SER A 141 14.06 -5.00 -11.22
CA SER A 141 15.21 -5.33 -12.07
C SER A 141 16.55 -5.11 -11.37
N SER A 142 17.61 -5.77 -11.85
CA SER A 142 18.97 -5.59 -11.34
C SER A 142 19.48 -4.14 -11.60
N PRO A 143 20.21 -3.51 -10.68
CA PRO A 143 20.66 -4.03 -9.37
C PRO A 143 19.62 -3.89 -8.24
N TYR A 144 18.55 -3.11 -8.46
CA TYR A 144 17.58 -2.78 -7.42
C TYR A 144 16.82 -3.98 -6.85
N SER A 145 16.65 -5.05 -7.63
CA SER A 145 16.01 -6.28 -7.19
C SER A 145 16.69 -6.90 -5.97
N SER A 146 18.01 -6.77 -5.83
CA SER A 146 18.77 -7.30 -4.69
C SER A 146 19.08 -6.24 -3.62
N GLU A 147 19.04 -4.95 -3.94
CA GLU A 147 19.35 -3.86 -2.99
C GLU A 147 18.13 -3.32 -2.26
N ILE A 148 16.98 -3.24 -2.95
CA ILE A 148 15.77 -2.62 -2.42
C ILE A 148 14.98 -3.64 -1.59
N ASP A 149 14.74 -3.31 -0.32
CA ASP A 149 13.91 -4.09 0.59
C ASP A 149 12.43 -3.77 0.33
N LYS A 150 11.97 -2.57 0.71
CA LYS A 150 10.58 -2.13 0.56
C LYS A 150 10.45 -0.92 -0.35
N VAL A 151 9.26 -0.76 -0.93
CA VAL A 151 8.88 0.38 -1.77
C VAL A 151 7.76 1.16 -1.09
N PHE A 152 7.94 2.48 -0.95
CA PHE A 152 6.95 3.38 -0.37
C PHE A 152 6.51 4.43 -1.38
N VAL A 153 5.21 4.67 -1.51
CA VAL A 153 4.66 5.80 -2.27
C VAL A 153 4.28 6.91 -1.28
N ILE A 154 4.81 8.11 -1.49
CA ILE A 154 4.77 9.18 -0.46
C ILE A 154 4.06 10.48 -0.90
N GLY A 155 3.56 10.56 -2.14
CA GLY A 155 2.95 11.79 -2.65
C GLY A 155 3.16 12.05 -4.14
N GLY A 156 2.52 13.04 -4.75
CA GLY A 156 1.48 13.92 -4.20
C GLY A 156 0.07 13.38 -4.42
N GLY A 157 -0.96 14.21 -4.25
CA GLY A 157 -2.36 13.76 -4.23
C GLY A 157 -2.80 12.88 -5.43
N GLN A 158 -2.33 13.19 -6.65
CA GLN A 158 -2.60 12.35 -7.82
C GLN A 158 -1.93 10.96 -7.72
N ILE A 159 -0.66 10.93 -7.31
CA ILE A 159 0.13 9.69 -7.17
C ILE A 159 -0.44 8.84 -6.04
N LEU A 160 -0.79 9.45 -4.91
CA LEU A 160 -1.41 8.76 -3.78
C LEU A 160 -2.80 8.21 -4.13
N ARG A 161 -3.60 8.93 -4.91
CA ARG A 161 -4.89 8.42 -5.41
C ARG A 161 -4.74 7.19 -6.29
N GLU A 162 -3.77 7.21 -7.20
CA GLU A 162 -3.44 6.04 -8.04
C GLU A 162 -2.93 4.87 -7.18
N ALA A 163 -2.03 5.15 -6.25
CA ALA A 163 -1.40 4.16 -5.39
C ALA A 163 -2.39 3.48 -4.43
N MET A 164 -3.20 4.24 -3.70
CA MET A 164 -4.15 3.70 -2.71
C MET A 164 -5.21 2.78 -3.36
N ASN A 165 -5.61 3.10 -4.59
CA ASN A 165 -6.58 2.30 -5.35
C ASN A 165 -5.92 1.16 -6.15
N GLY A 166 -4.59 1.12 -6.23
CA GLY A 166 -3.85 0.14 -7.01
C GLY A 166 -3.75 -1.23 -6.31
N PRO A 167 -3.81 -2.34 -7.06
CA PRO A 167 -3.78 -3.69 -6.48
C PRO A 167 -2.45 -4.03 -5.79
N GLY A 168 -1.35 -3.34 -6.14
CA GLY A 168 -0.04 -3.54 -5.54
C GLY A 168 0.18 -2.84 -4.18
N CYS A 169 -0.80 -2.09 -3.67
CA CYS A 169 -0.69 -1.39 -2.39
C CYS A 169 -1.03 -2.32 -1.22
N GLU A 170 -0.04 -2.81 -0.48
CA GLU A 170 -0.24 -3.76 0.62
C GLU A 170 -0.65 -3.11 1.93
N ALA A 171 -0.16 -1.89 2.20
CA ALA A 171 -0.43 -1.18 3.43
C ALA A 171 -0.47 0.34 3.21
N ILE A 172 -1.21 1.03 4.08
CA ILE A 172 -1.28 2.48 4.15
C ILE A 172 -0.94 2.88 5.59
N HIS A 173 0.19 3.57 5.76
CA HIS A 173 0.62 4.16 7.02
C HIS A 173 0.18 5.62 7.02
N MET A 174 -0.85 5.91 7.79
CA MET A 174 -1.49 7.22 7.83
C MET A 174 -1.27 7.88 9.19
N THR A 175 -0.77 9.11 9.16
CA THR A 175 -0.90 10.04 10.29
C THR A 175 -2.24 10.75 10.16
N GLU A 176 -3.21 10.34 10.96
CA GLU A 176 -4.55 10.92 10.99
C GLU A 176 -4.53 12.20 11.83
N ILE A 177 -4.60 13.35 11.17
CA ILE A 177 -4.56 14.67 11.81
C ILE A 177 -5.97 15.09 12.19
N ASP A 178 -6.15 15.25 13.49
CA ASP A 178 -7.37 15.73 14.10
C ASP A 178 -7.34 17.26 14.30
N ALA A 179 -7.36 18.00 13.18
CA ALA A 179 -7.45 19.45 13.16
C ALA A 179 -8.17 19.96 11.90
N ASN A 180 -8.85 21.10 12.01
CA ASN A 180 -9.45 21.79 10.87
C ASN A 180 -8.41 22.70 10.22
N ILE A 181 -7.79 22.22 9.14
CA ILE A 181 -6.70 22.90 8.43
C ILE A 181 -7.08 23.04 6.96
N ASP A 182 -7.02 24.27 6.44
CA ASP A 182 -7.29 24.56 5.04
C ASP A 182 -6.27 23.86 4.11
N CYS A 183 -6.79 23.10 3.15
CA CYS A 183 -6.02 22.30 2.21
C CYS A 183 -6.53 22.55 0.77
N ASP A 184 -5.63 22.44 -0.22
CA ASP A 184 -5.98 22.46 -1.65
C ASP A 184 -5.68 21.14 -2.37
N THR A 185 -4.98 20.24 -1.68
CA THR A 185 -4.56 18.95 -2.22
C THR A 185 -5.13 17.85 -1.33
N PHE A 186 -5.87 16.92 -1.95
CA PHE A 186 -6.63 15.90 -1.26
C PHE A 186 -6.39 14.50 -1.83
N ILE A 187 -6.54 13.48 -0.98
CA ILE A 187 -6.48 12.04 -1.32
C ILE A 187 -7.87 11.41 -1.18
N PRO A 188 -8.13 10.24 -1.80
CA PRO A 188 -9.32 9.48 -1.47
C PRO A 188 -9.28 8.98 -0.02
N ARG A 189 -10.45 8.68 0.56
CA ARG A 189 -10.52 7.94 1.83
C ARG A 189 -9.96 6.52 1.64
N VAL A 190 -9.46 5.93 2.72
CA VAL A 190 -9.08 4.51 2.74
C VAL A 190 -10.33 3.66 2.49
N ASP A 191 -10.28 2.81 1.46
CA ASP A 191 -11.38 1.91 1.13
C ASP A 191 -11.38 0.71 2.09
N LEU A 192 -12.33 0.71 3.03
CA LEU A 192 -12.44 -0.32 4.06
C LEU A 192 -12.96 -1.68 3.53
N SER A 193 -13.38 -1.76 2.28
CA SER A 193 -13.65 -3.05 1.62
C SER A 193 -12.37 -3.79 1.29
N PHE A 194 -11.29 -3.06 1.01
CA PHE A 194 -9.98 -3.62 0.71
C PHE A 194 -9.01 -3.56 1.89
N PHE A 195 -9.18 -2.63 2.82
CA PHE A 195 -8.23 -2.38 3.89
C PHE A 195 -8.87 -2.49 5.28
N ARG A 196 -8.12 -3.01 6.25
CA ARG A 196 -8.51 -3.02 7.67
C ARG A 196 -7.45 -2.33 8.51
N PRO A 197 -7.84 -1.58 9.56
CA PRO A 197 -6.88 -1.06 10.52
C PRO A 197 -6.18 -2.23 11.19
N TRP A 198 -4.85 -2.20 11.19
CA TRP A 198 -3.99 -3.22 11.79
C TRP A 198 -3.44 -2.76 13.14
N CYS A 199 -3.00 -1.51 13.22
CA CYS A 199 -2.51 -0.91 14.46
C CYS A 199 -2.85 0.58 14.50
N SER A 200 -2.96 1.12 15.70
CA SER A 200 -3.04 2.55 15.96
C SER A 200 -2.11 2.90 17.10
N SER A 201 -1.51 4.09 17.08
CA SER A 201 -0.98 4.69 18.32
C SER A 201 -2.12 5.28 19.13
N LEU A 202 -1.86 5.56 20.41
CA LEU A 202 -2.65 6.54 21.15
C LEU A 202 -2.56 7.92 20.48
N PRO A 203 -3.59 8.78 20.62
CA PRO A 203 -3.52 10.16 20.18
C PRO A 203 -2.37 10.91 20.86
N VAL A 204 -1.61 11.66 20.08
CA VAL A 204 -0.53 12.56 20.51
C VAL A 204 -0.95 13.98 20.17
N THR A 205 -0.63 14.94 21.04
CA THR A 205 -0.80 16.37 20.75
C THR A 205 0.57 17.02 20.61
N GLU A 206 0.82 17.68 19.48
CA GLU A 206 2.04 18.44 19.20
C GLU A 206 1.64 19.75 18.52
N ASN A 207 2.09 20.89 19.05
CA ASN A 207 1.77 22.22 18.52
C ASN A 207 0.25 22.46 18.36
N ASP A 208 -0.53 22.12 19.40
CA ASP A 208 -2.00 22.23 19.46
C ASP A 208 -2.76 21.42 18.41
N ILE A 209 -2.09 20.47 17.74
CA ILE A 209 -2.67 19.55 16.78
C ILE A 209 -2.66 18.14 17.40
N SER A 210 -3.84 17.56 17.54
CA SER A 210 -4.00 16.15 17.91
C SER A 210 -3.88 15.29 16.66
N TYR A 211 -3.17 14.16 16.73
CA TYR A 211 -3.08 13.18 15.66
C TYR A 211 -2.72 11.80 16.20
N ARG A 212 -2.88 10.78 15.36
CA ARG A 212 -2.44 9.41 15.66
C ARG A 212 -1.86 8.75 14.44
N PHE A 213 -1.00 7.77 14.65
CA PHE A 213 -0.43 6.95 13.60
C PHE A 213 -1.25 5.67 13.45
N VAL A 214 -1.83 5.44 12.28
CA VAL A 214 -2.65 4.28 11.97
C VAL A 214 -2.05 3.55 10.77
N SER A 215 -1.89 2.23 10.87
CA SER A 215 -1.55 1.41 9.71
C SER A 215 -2.76 0.59 9.28
N TYR A 216 -3.12 0.71 8.01
CA TYR A 216 -4.12 -0.13 7.36
C TYR A 216 -3.41 -1.18 6.51
N VAL A 217 -3.93 -2.40 6.52
CA VAL A 217 -3.40 -3.51 5.74
C VAL A 217 -4.47 -4.01 4.78
N ARG A 218 -4.06 -4.28 3.53
CA ARG A 218 -4.94 -4.82 2.51
C ARG A 218 -5.36 -6.25 2.91
N VAL A 219 -6.66 -6.52 2.89
CA VAL A 219 -7.22 -7.85 3.09
C VAL A 219 -7.14 -8.61 1.77
N CYS A 220 -6.39 -9.71 1.76
CA CYS A 220 -6.48 -10.67 0.66
C CYS A 220 -7.81 -11.42 0.79
N SER A 221 -8.65 -11.34 -0.24
CA SER A 221 -9.87 -12.15 -0.35
C SER A 221 -9.50 -13.62 -0.65
N SER A 222 -8.83 -14.30 0.28
CA SER A 222 -8.71 -15.75 0.23
C SER A 222 -10.00 -16.35 0.76
N SER A 223 -10.67 -17.17 -0.04
CA SER A 223 -11.87 -17.94 0.29
C SER A 223 -11.68 -19.01 1.38
N ASP A 224 -10.64 -18.91 2.19
CA ASP A 224 -10.33 -19.83 3.29
C ASP A 224 -10.25 -19.04 4.61
N SER A 225 -11.40 -18.88 5.26
CA SER A 225 -11.59 -18.16 6.52
C SER A 225 -10.88 -18.77 7.75
N ASN A 226 -9.99 -19.76 7.58
CA ASN A 226 -9.29 -20.44 8.67
C ASN A 226 -7.74 -20.41 8.59
N LYS A 227 -7.15 -19.54 7.75
CA LYS A 227 -5.68 -19.48 7.62
C LYS A 227 -5.06 -18.08 7.53
N LEU A 228 -5.66 -17.06 8.12
CA LEU A 228 -4.92 -15.84 8.49
C LEU A 228 -4.13 -16.10 9.78
N LYS A 229 -3.11 -16.97 9.69
CA LYS A 229 -2.12 -17.12 10.77
C LYS A 229 -1.20 -15.88 10.77
N LEU A 230 -0.79 -15.49 11.97
CA LEU A 230 0.10 -14.38 12.31
C LEU A 230 1.43 -14.32 11.51
N GLU A 231 1.75 -15.36 10.73
CA GLU A 231 2.95 -15.45 9.90
C GLU A 231 2.91 -14.62 8.59
N ASN A 232 1.76 -14.07 8.21
CA ASN A 232 1.59 -13.38 6.91
C ASN A 232 1.90 -11.87 6.89
N PHE A 233 2.38 -11.26 7.98
CA PHE A 233 2.62 -9.81 8.05
C PHE A 233 4.10 -9.40 8.09
N ALA A 234 5.02 -10.31 7.74
CA ALA A 234 6.46 -10.03 7.70
C ALA A 234 6.87 -8.88 6.74
N PHE A 235 5.96 -8.47 5.84
CA PHE A 235 6.15 -7.34 4.93
C PHE A 235 6.04 -5.97 5.64
N LEU A 236 5.38 -5.91 6.82
CA LEU A 236 5.25 -4.67 7.59
C LEU A 236 6.60 -4.28 8.24
N PRO A 237 6.97 -2.98 8.24
CA PRO A 237 8.12 -2.49 9.00
C PRO A 237 8.05 -2.90 10.47
N LYS A 238 9.15 -3.46 11.02
CA LYS A 238 9.21 -4.00 12.39
C LYS A 238 8.74 -3.01 13.46
N ILE A 239 9.02 -1.72 13.24
CA ILE A 239 8.64 -0.62 14.15
C ILE A 239 7.14 -0.52 14.41
N ILE A 240 6.31 -1.02 13.49
CA ILE A 240 4.86 -1.09 13.65
C ILE A 240 4.48 -2.02 14.81
N PHE A 241 5.28 -3.05 15.06
CA PHE A 241 5.06 -3.98 16.16
C PHE A 241 5.65 -3.47 17.48
N ASP A 242 6.75 -2.71 17.42
CA ASP A 242 7.48 -2.26 18.62
C ASP A 242 6.90 -0.99 19.26
N LYS A 243 6.17 -0.15 18.51
CA LYS A 243 5.72 1.18 18.97
C LYS A 243 4.21 1.34 19.19
N HIS A 244 3.40 0.34 18.85
CA HIS A 244 1.95 0.47 18.89
C HIS A 244 1.35 -0.49 19.92
N GLU A 245 1.01 0.05 21.09
CA GLU A 245 0.06 -0.56 22.01
C GLU A 245 -1.36 -0.16 21.57
N GLU A 246 -2.27 -1.14 21.51
CA GLU A 246 -3.70 -1.03 21.18
C GLU A 246 -4.08 -0.98 19.68
N PHE A 247 -4.18 -2.13 19.03
CA PHE A 247 -5.33 -3.04 19.03
C PHE A 247 -4.90 -4.24 18.16
N MET A 248 -4.51 -5.35 18.79
CA MET A 248 -4.64 -6.64 18.10
C MET A 248 -6.14 -6.89 18.03
N TYR A 249 -6.81 -6.36 17.00
CA TYR A 249 -8.24 -6.57 16.84
C TYR A 249 -8.48 -8.09 16.80
N PRO A 250 -9.18 -8.67 17.79
CA PRO A 250 -9.50 -10.08 17.75
C PRO A 250 -10.32 -10.30 16.48
N HIS A 251 -9.94 -11.31 15.69
CA HIS A 251 -10.75 -11.80 14.58
C HIS A 251 -12.23 -11.76 15.01
N GLN A 252 -13.04 -10.91 14.38
CA GLN A 252 -14.47 -10.92 14.60
C GLN A 252 -14.94 -12.35 14.30
N LYS A 253 -15.30 -13.06 15.37
CA LYS A 253 -16.08 -14.29 15.30
C LYS A 253 -17.46 -13.86 14.81
N ASP A 254 -17.74 -14.14 13.56
CA ASP A 254 -19.10 -14.43 13.11
C ASP A 254 -19.36 -15.93 13.28
#